data_AF-A0AAP4U9Q6-F1
#
_entry.id   AF-A0AAP4U9Q6-F1
#
_cell.length_a   1.000
_cell.length_b   1.000
_cell.length_c   1.000
_cell.angle_alpha   90.00
_cell.angle_beta   90.00
_cell.angle_gamma   90.00
#
_symmetry.space_group_name_H-M   'P 1'
#
loop_
_entity.id
_entity.type
_entity.pdbx_description
1 polymer ?
#
loop_
_entity_poly.entity_id
_entity_poly.type
_entity_poly.pdbx_seq_one_letter_code
_entity_poly.pdbx_strand_id
1 'polypeptide(L)'
;MTFAKYVAVTILMAGLSINAYADNRAAMLEFDAKLRPIAQRSQLLSDMQVKLMDDFNQMAEAGKSASAVFNSGKVQQLQLLGNETLIEANLFVAEFEHFLAQLPETSTCYLPEKVTEYQGMITQLTQANKALSNVPEIADGDELGAAMALLNLQMHAGQLSSLVQMFQLVKTCYMPEAIGLSKEDVEQMKAQTEDADN
;
A
#
# COMPACT_ATOMS: atom_id res chain seq x y z
N MET A 1 23.56 7.46 66.79
CA MET A 1 24.24 7.05 65.54
C MET A 1 23.77 5.66 65.17
N THR A 2 22.83 5.53 64.23
CA THR A 2 22.71 4.31 63.43
C THR A 2 21.95 4.65 62.16
N PHE A 3 22.72 4.86 61.10
CA PHE A 3 22.26 5.19 59.76
C PHE A 3 21.78 3.92 59.04
N ALA A 4 20.68 4.11 58.30
CA ALA A 4 20.42 3.51 57.00
C ALA A 4 20.23 1.98 56.89
N LYS A 5 18.97 1.56 56.90
CA LYS A 5 18.52 0.37 56.15
C LYS A 5 18.27 0.81 54.70
N TYR A 6 19.25 0.60 53.82
CA TYR A 6 19.03 0.76 52.39
C TYR A 6 18.37 -0.50 51.82
N VAL A 7 17.20 -0.27 51.24
CA VAL A 7 16.43 -1.18 50.39
C VAL A 7 17.24 -1.45 49.13
N ALA A 8 17.71 -2.69 48.96
CA ALA A 8 18.24 -3.15 47.69
C ALA A 8 17.06 -3.67 46.84
N VAL A 9 16.35 -2.77 46.16
CA VAL A 9 15.48 -3.13 45.03
C VAL A 9 16.39 -3.22 43.80
N THR A 10 16.71 -4.45 43.42
CA THR A 10 17.45 -4.74 42.20
C THR A 10 16.51 -4.49 41.01
N ILE A 11 16.60 -3.31 40.40
CA ILE A 11 15.96 -3.02 39.11
C ILE A 11 16.73 -3.79 38.04
N LEU A 12 16.16 -4.89 37.58
CA LEU A 12 16.66 -5.71 36.47
C LEU A 12 15.63 -5.62 35.32
N MET A 13 15.55 -4.44 34.68
CA MET A 13 14.60 -4.15 33.60
C MET A 13 15.22 -3.17 32.57
N ALA A 14 16.38 -3.51 31.98
CA ALA A 14 16.95 -2.66 30.92
C ALA A 14 17.90 -3.39 29.95
N GLY A 15 17.81 -4.72 29.81
CA GLY A 15 18.77 -5.49 29.00
C GLY A 15 18.26 -5.98 27.64
N LEU A 16 16.94 -6.05 27.42
CA LEU A 16 16.37 -6.78 26.28
C LEU A 16 15.84 -5.91 25.14
N SER A 17 15.57 -4.62 25.38
CA SER A 17 14.97 -3.73 24.38
C SER A 17 16.00 -3.08 23.43
N ILE A 18 17.28 -3.03 23.78
CA ILE A 18 18.31 -2.38 22.94
C ILE A 18 18.81 -3.34 21.83
N ASN A 19 18.72 -4.66 22.02
CA ASN A 19 19.17 -5.65 21.02
C ASN A 19 18.14 -5.90 19.91
N ALA A 20 16.84 -5.73 20.19
CA ALA A 20 15.78 -6.02 19.22
C ALA A 20 15.84 -5.13 17.96
N TYR A 21 16.16 -3.83 18.11
CA TYR A 21 16.31 -2.93 16.96
C TYR A 21 17.54 -3.25 16.10
N ALA A 22 18.65 -3.64 16.74
CA ALA A 22 19.87 -3.99 16.01
C ALA A 22 19.67 -5.25 15.14
N ASP A 23 18.86 -6.21 15.61
CA ASP A 23 18.55 -7.45 14.89
C ASP A 23 17.58 -7.21 13.72
N ASN A 24 16.53 -6.40 13.90
CA ASN A 24 15.53 -6.16 12.85
C ASN A 24 16.01 -5.20 11.75
N ARG A 25 17.00 -4.35 12.03
CA ARG A 25 17.53 -3.36 11.08
C ARG A 25 18.07 -4.00 9.80
N ALA A 26 18.65 -5.19 9.88
CA ALA A 26 19.16 -5.89 8.71
C ALA A 26 18.01 -6.30 7.76
N ALA A 27 16.94 -6.88 8.30
CA ALA A 27 15.74 -7.26 7.55
C ALA A 27 15.06 -6.02 6.92
N MET A 28 15.00 -4.90 7.65
CA MET A 28 14.44 -3.64 7.14
C MET A 28 15.24 -3.09 5.94
N LEU A 29 16.58 -3.11 6.04
CA LEU A 29 17.45 -2.64 4.96
C LEU A 29 17.37 -3.54 3.71
N GLU A 30 17.27 -4.85 3.91
CA GLU A 30 17.06 -5.80 2.82
C GLU A 30 15.71 -5.56 2.14
N PHE A 31 14.63 -5.46 2.92
CA PHE A 31 13.30 -5.18 2.41
C PHE A 31 13.27 -3.85 1.64
N ASP A 32 13.88 -2.79 2.16
CA ASP A 32 14.01 -1.51 1.45
C ASP A 32 14.76 -1.62 0.12
N ALA A 33 15.81 -2.43 0.06
CA ALA A 33 16.56 -2.66 -1.17
C ALA A 33 15.72 -3.40 -2.22
N LYS A 34 14.90 -4.37 -1.79
CA LYS A 34 13.97 -5.13 -2.64
C LYS A 34 12.79 -4.30 -3.12
N LEU A 35 12.26 -3.43 -2.26
CA LEU A 35 11.14 -2.56 -2.60
C LEU A 35 11.50 -1.43 -3.55
N ARG A 36 12.75 -0.95 -3.54
CA ARG A 36 13.17 0.18 -4.38
C ARG A 36 12.86 -0.01 -5.87
N PRO A 37 13.25 -1.11 -6.54
CA PRO A 37 12.90 -1.32 -7.95
C PRO A 37 11.39 -1.44 -8.19
N ILE A 38 10.66 -2.11 -7.29
CA ILE A 38 9.19 -2.26 -7.36
C ILE A 38 8.53 -0.89 -7.31
N ALA A 39 8.89 -0.07 -6.32
CA ALA A 39 8.35 1.28 -6.16
C ALA A 39 8.67 2.19 -7.36
N GLN A 40 9.89 2.11 -7.91
CA GLN A 40 10.26 2.87 -9.12
C GLN A 40 9.43 2.46 -10.33
N ARG A 41 9.23 1.15 -10.52
CA ARG A 41 8.41 0.62 -11.62
C ARG A 41 6.94 1.00 -11.45
N SER A 42 6.41 0.89 -10.25
CA SER A 42 5.04 1.29 -9.93
C SER A 42 4.79 2.79 -10.07
N GLN A 43 5.76 3.64 -9.73
CA GLN A 43 5.67 5.08 -10.00
C GLN A 43 5.58 5.35 -11.51
N LEU A 44 6.45 4.73 -12.30
CA LEU A 44 6.41 4.86 -13.77
C LEU A 44 5.05 4.42 -14.34
N LEU A 45 4.50 3.31 -13.83
CA LEU A 45 3.18 2.82 -14.21
C LEU A 45 2.06 3.82 -13.83
N SER A 46 2.13 4.40 -12.64
CA SER A 46 1.20 5.44 -12.18
C SER A 46 1.26 6.68 -13.08
N ASP A 47 2.45 7.16 -13.42
CA ASP A 47 2.63 8.31 -14.32
C ASP A 47 2.04 8.03 -15.72
N MET A 48 2.21 6.80 -16.24
CA MET A 48 1.60 6.38 -17.51
C MET A 48 0.07 6.30 -17.42
N GLN A 49 -0.49 5.83 -16.30
CA GLN A 49 -1.93 5.80 -16.06
C GLN A 49 -2.52 7.22 -15.99
N VAL A 50 -1.85 8.14 -15.29
CA VAL A 50 -2.27 9.56 -15.21
C VAL A 50 -2.30 10.18 -16.60
N LYS A 51 -1.23 10.02 -17.38
CA LYS A 51 -1.19 10.52 -18.76
C LYS A 51 -2.30 9.92 -19.63
N LEU A 52 -2.62 8.63 -19.44
CA LEU A 52 -3.70 7.99 -20.16
C LEU A 52 -5.08 8.56 -19.77
N MET A 53 -5.28 8.92 -18.49
CA MET A 53 -6.51 9.60 -18.06
C MET A 53 -6.61 11.02 -18.63
N ASP A 54 -5.50 11.75 -18.73
CA ASP A 54 -5.48 13.06 -19.38
C ASP A 54 -5.86 12.93 -20.87
N ASP A 55 -5.34 11.91 -21.56
CA ASP A 55 -5.74 11.59 -22.93
C ASP A 55 -7.25 11.27 -23.03
N PHE A 56 -7.83 10.54 -22.06
CA PHE A 56 -9.27 10.25 -22.06
C PHE A 56 -10.09 11.53 -21.96
N ASN A 57 -9.71 12.43 -21.05
CA ASN A 57 -10.39 13.70 -20.84
C ASN A 57 -10.30 14.57 -22.11
N GLN A 58 -9.11 14.69 -22.71
CA GLN A 58 -8.93 15.43 -23.97
C GLN A 58 -9.76 14.85 -25.12
N MET A 59 -9.88 13.52 -25.22
CA MET A 59 -10.70 12.89 -26.25
C MET A 59 -12.19 13.12 -26.03
N ALA A 60 -12.66 13.01 -24.79
CA ALA A 60 -14.05 13.30 -24.44
C ALA A 60 -14.41 14.77 -24.75
N GLU A 61 -13.49 15.71 -24.46
CA GLU A 61 -13.66 17.14 -24.74
C GLU A 61 -13.59 17.45 -26.26
N ALA A 62 -12.59 16.93 -26.97
CA ALA A 62 -12.38 17.20 -28.40
C ALA A 62 -13.46 16.56 -29.28
N GLY A 63 -13.97 15.38 -28.90
CA GLY A 63 -15.04 14.66 -29.60
C GLY A 63 -16.45 15.06 -29.17
N LYS A 64 -16.61 15.87 -28.10
CA LYS A 64 -17.88 16.09 -27.37
C LYS A 64 -18.60 14.80 -26.97
N SER A 65 -17.89 13.68 -26.92
CA SER A 65 -18.48 12.36 -26.76
C SER A 65 -17.53 11.44 -26.01
N ALA A 66 -18.02 10.84 -24.93
CA ALA A 66 -17.25 9.89 -24.14
C ALA A 66 -17.12 8.53 -24.86
N SER A 67 -17.97 8.22 -25.86
CA SER A 67 -17.90 6.97 -26.63
C SER A 67 -16.61 6.87 -27.45
N ALA A 68 -16.03 8.02 -27.85
CA ALA A 68 -14.77 8.09 -28.57
C ALA A 68 -13.60 7.45 -27.80
N VAL A 69 -13.62 7.49 -26.46
CA VAL A 69 -12.60 6.84 -25.62
C VAL A 69 -12.67 5.31 -25.76
N PHE A 70 -13.87 4.74 -25.77
CA PHE A 70 -14.08 3.30 -25.85
C PHE A 70 -13.69 2.72 -27.23
N ASN A 71 -13.85 3.50 -28.30
CA ASN A 71 -13.49 3.10 -29.65
C ASN A 71 -12.01 3.35 -30.00
N SER A 72 -11.25 4.02 -29.12
CA SER A 72 -9.86 4.43 -29.38
C SER A 72 -8.80 3.35 -29.15
N GLY A 73 -9.18 2.22 -28.55
CA GLY A 73 -8.23 1.21 -28.05
C GLY A 73 -7.51 1.59 -26.75
N LYS A 74 -7.75 2.79 -26.20
CA LYS A 74 -7.06 3.24 -24.99
C LYS A 74 -7.58 2.59 -23.70
N VAL A 75 -8.81 2.05 -23.70
CA VAL A 75 -9.31 1.23 -22.57
C VAL A 75 -8.47 -0.04 -22.42
N GLN A 76 -8.06 -0.67 -23.53
CA GLN A 76 -7.15 -1.82 -23.51
C GLN A 76 -5.74 -1.42 -23.04
N GLN A 77 -5.28 -0.21 -23.37
CA GLN A 77 -4.02 0.31 -22.81
C GLN A 77 -4.10 0.47 -21.29
N LEU A 78 -5.23 0.98 -20.77
CA LEU A 78 -5.45 1.09 -19.32
C LEU A 78 -5.43 -0.30 -18.67
N GLN A 79 -6.08 -1.29 -19.30
CA GLN A 79 -6.06 -2.66 -18.81
C GLN A 79 -4.65 -3.23 -18.75
N LEU A 80 -3.83 -3.03 -19.79
CA LEU A 80 -2.44 -3.52 -19.81
C LEU A 80 -1.61 -2.87 -18.71
N LEU A 81 -1.71 -1.54 -18.54
CA LEU A 81 -1.06 -0.83 -17.44
C LEU A 81 -1.53 -1.34 -16.07
N GLY A 82 -2.83 -1.61 -15.92
CA GLY A 82 -3.38 -2.19 -14.70
C GLY A 82 -2.84 -3.59 -14.41
N ASN A 83 -2.64 -4.43 -15.43
CA ASN A 83 -2.02 -5.74 -15.26
C ASN A 83 -0.57 -5.62 -14.78
N GLU A 84 0.21 -4.70 -15.35
CA GLU A 84 1.58 -4.43 -14.88
C GLU A 84 1.59 -3.93 -13.43
N THR A 85 0.69 -3.01 -13.05
CA THR A 85 0.58 -2.54 -11.66
C THR A 85 0.23 -3.67 -10.70
N LEU A 86 -0.67 -4.57 -11.08
CA LEU A 86 -1.05 -5.73 -10.27
C LEU A 86 0.11 -6.74 -10.13
N ILE A 87 0.97 -6.88 -11.14
CA ILE A 87 2.18 -7.69 -11.04
C ILE A 87 3.12 -7.10 -9.97
N GLU A 88 3.40 -5.80 -10.04
CA GLU A 88 4.24 -5.13 -9.04
C GLU A 88 3.66 -5.22 -7.63
N ALA A 89 2.33 -5.10 -7.48
CA ALA A 89 1.67 -5.25 -6.19
C ALA A 89 1.81 -6.67 -5.61
N ASN A 90 1.73 -7.71 -6.45
CA ASN A 90 1.97 -9.09 -6.01
C ASN A 90 3.44 -9.31 -5.61
N LEU A 91 4.39 -8.74 -6.36
CA LEU A 91 5.81 -8.79 -6.00
C LEU A 91 6.06 -8.12 -4.64
N PHE A 92 5.44 -6.97 -4.39
CA PHE A 92 5.50 -6.31 -3.09
C PHE A 92 4.97 -7.21 -1.96
N VAL A 93 3.81 -7.84 -2.13
CA VAL A 93 3.24 -8.73 -1.11
C VAL A 93 4.16 -9.90 -0.81
N ALA A 94 4.76 -10.51 -1.84
CA ALA A 94 5.71 -11.61 -1.65
C ALA A 94 6.97 -11.18 -0.88
N GLU A 95 7.54 -10.02 -1.22
CA GLU A 95 8.69 -9.47 -0.48
C GLU A 95 8.30 -9.07 0.95
N PHE A 96 7.05 -8.64 1.16
CA PHE A 96 6.55 -8.28 2.48
C PHE A 96 6.32 -9.50 3.37
N GLU A 97 5.74 -10.58 2.83
CA GLU A 97 5.67 -11.89 3.52
C GLU A 97 7.06 -12.38 3.90
N HIS A 98 8.05 -12.24 3.00
CA HIS A 98 9.42 -12.62 3.29
C HIS A 98 10.03 -11.78 4.41
N PHE A 99 9.82 -10.46 4.39
CA PHE A 99 10.26 -9.55 5.45
C PHE A 99 9.64 -9.93 6.80
N LEU A 100 8.34 -10.19 6.87
CA LEU A 100 7.66 -10.59 8.10
C LEU A 100 8.21 -11.88 8.70
N ALA A 101 8.59 -12.85 7.86
CA ALA A 101 9.17 -14.11 8.32
C ALA A 101 10.56 -13.95 8.98
N GLN A 102 11.22 -12.80 8.80
CA GLN A 102 12.50 -12.48 9.43
C GLN A 102 12.34 -11.74 10.77
N LEU A 103 11.13 -11.31 11.12
CA LEU A 103 10.87 -10.49 12.30
C LEU A 103 10.33 -11.33 13.47
N PRO A 104 10.66 -10.97 14.72
CA PRO A 104 9.98 -11.50 15.89
C PRO A 104 8.54 -10.95 15.96
N GLU A 105 7.61 -11.74 16.50
CA GLU A 105 6.19 -11.34 16.62
C GLU A 105 5.98 -10.08 17.48
N THR A 106 6.94 -9.76 18.34
CA THR A 106 6.95 -8.57 19.20
C THR A 106 7.35 -7.29 18.48
N SER A 107 7.91 -7.40 17.26
CA SER A 107 8.28 -6.25 16.44
C SER A 107 7.04 -5.46 16.04
N THR A 108 7.17 -4.14 16.05
CA THR A 108 6.12 -3.23 15.58
C THR A 108 5.88 -3.36 14.07
N CYS A 109 6.86 -3.92 13.35
CA CYS A 109 6.77 -4.24 11.92
C CYS A 109 6.19 -5.62 11.62
N TYR A 110 5.94 -6.47 12.63
CA TYR A 110 5.27 -7.75 12.43
C TYR A 110 3.75 -7.54 12.29
N LEU A 111 3.31 -7.37 11.03
CA LEU A 111 1.94 -7.05 10.61
C LEU A 111 1.39 -8.10 9.61
N PRO A 112 1.27 -9.38 10.00
CA PRO A 112 0.81 -10.45 9.10
C PRO A 112 -0.61 -10.25 8.55
N GLU A 113 -1.47 -9.54 9.27
CA GLU A 113 -2.82 -9.21 8.82
C GLU A 113 -2.82 -8.36 7.53
N LYS A 114 -1.78 -7.55 7.32
CA LYS A 114 -1.65 -6.69 6.14
C LYS A 114 -1.42 -7.49 4.86
N VAL A 115 -0.80 -8.66 4.95
CA VAL A 115 -0.64 -9.57 3.81
C VAL A 115 -2.01 -9.97 3.25
N THR A 116 -2.93 -10.40 4.13
CA THR A 116 -4.28 -10.84 3.72
C THR A 116 -5.09 -9.67 3.16
N GLU A 117 -4.99 -8.49 3.80
CA GLU A 117 -5.64 -7.26 3.33
C GLU A 117 -5.18 -6.88 1.91
N TYR A 118 -3.86 -6.88 1.68
CA TYR A 118 -3.28 -6.55 0.37
C TYR A 118 -3.64 -7.58 -0.70
N GLN A 119 -3.57 -8.88 -0.39
CA GLN A 119 -4.00 -9.94 -1.31
C GLN A 119 -5.48 -9.81 -1.67
N GLY A 120 -6.34 -9.45 -0.71
CA GLY A 120 -7.75 -9.17 -0.94
C GLY A 120 -7.96 -8.02 -1.93
N MET A 121 -7.29 -6.89 -1.71
CA MET A 121 -7.37 -5.73 -2.61
C MET A 121 -6.84 -6.04 -4.02
N ILE A 122 -5.70 -6.71 -4.12
CA ILE A 122 -5.13 -7.14 -5.42
C ILE A 122 -6.10 -8.06 -6.15
N THR A 123 -6.75 -9.00 -5.45
CA THR A 123 -7.72 -9.91 -6.05
C THR A 123 -8.92 -9.15 -6.62
N GLN A 124 -9.49 -8.22 -5.84
CA GLN A 124 -10.61 -7.39 -6.28
C GLN A 124 -10.23 -6.56 -7.51
N LEU A 125 -9.08 -5.88 -7.49
CA LEU A 125 -8.61 -5.06 -8.60
C LEU A 125 -8.22 -5.89 -9.83
N THR A 126 -7.74 -7.12 -9.63
CA THR A 126 -7.51 -8.06 -10.74
C THR A 126 -8.80 -8.42 -11.45
N GLN A 127 -9.89 -8.66 -10.70
CA GLN A 127 -11.19 -8.95 -11.29
C GLN A 127 -11.75 -7.73 -12.01
N ALA A 128 -11.68 -6.54 -11.40
CA ALA A 128 -12.10 -5.28 -12.01
C ALA A 128 -11.31 -4.99 -13.30
N ASN A 129 -9.98 -5.20 -13.29
CA ASN A 129 -9.13 -4.97 -14.44
C ASN A 129 -9.42 -5.96 -15.58
N LYS A 130 -9.74 -7.22 -15.26
CA LYS A 130 -10.18 -8.22 -16.26
C LYS A 130 -11.53 -7.85 -16.88
N ALA A 131 -12.42 -7.23 -16.13
CA ALA A 131 -13.72 -6.78 -16.64
C ALA A 131 -13.59 -5.69 -17.71
N LEU A 132 -12.47 -4.95 -17.77
CA LEU A 132 -12.20 -3.95 -18.81
C LEU A 132 -12.19 -4.54 -20.23
N SER A 133 -11.74 -5.80 -20.38
CA SER A 133 -11.80 -6.51 -21.67
C SER A 133 -13.22 -6.84 -22.14
N ASN A 134 -14.20 -6.78 -21.22
CA ASN A 134 -15.61 -7.09 -21.49
C ASN A 134 -16.47 -5.82 -21.53
N VAL A 135 -15.87 -4.63 -21.55
CA VAL A 135 -16.61 -3.38 -21.69
C VAL A 135 -17.29 -3.42 -23.07
N PRO A 136 -18.64 -3.44 -23.12
CA PRO A 136 -19.34 -3.51 -24.40
C PRO A 136 -19.06 -2.26 -25.22
N GLU A 137 -19.09 -2.40 -26.55
CA GLU A 137 -19.14 -1.24 -27.44
C GLU A 137 -20.33 -0.36 -27.02
N ILE A 138 -20.03 0.89 -26.68
CA ILE A 138 -21.07 1.86 -26.32
C ILE A 138 -21.68 2.36 -27.62
N ALA A 139 -22.98 2.15 -27.77
CA ALA A 139 -23.70 2.54 -28.98
C ALA A 139 -23.56 4.05 -29.25
N ASP A 140 -23.41 4.42 -30.52
CA ASP A 140 -23.36 5.81 -30.94
C ASP A 140 -24.62 6.56 -30.45
N GLY A 141 -24.43 7.58 -29.62
CA GLY A 141 -25.50 8.42 -29.05
C GLY A 141 -25.87 8.13 -27.59
N ASP A 142 -25.34 7.08 -26.94
CA ASP A 142 -25.49 6.86 -25.49
C ASP A 142 -24.41 7.61 -24.69
N GLU A 143 -24.47 8.94 -24.73
CA GLU A 143 -23.48 9.80 -24.05
C GLU A 143 -23.53 9.70 -22.53
N LEU A 144 -24.71 9.47 -21.96
CA LEU A 144 -24.86 9.32 -20.51
C LEU A 144 -24.24 8.00 -20.03
N GLY A 145 -24.47 6.90 -20.75
CA GLY A 145 -23.81 5.61 -20.51
C GLY A 145 -22.29 5.71 -20.69
N ALA A 146 -21.83 6.38 -21.75
CA ALA A 146 -20.41 6.61 -21.99
C ALA A 146 -19.74 7.44 -20.89
N ALA A 147 -20.38 8.51 -20.42
CA ALA A 147 -19.86 9.34 -19.34
C ALA A 147 -19.77 8.56 -18.02
N MET A 148 -20.79 7.77 -17.68
CA MET A 148 -20.76 6.91 -16.49
C MET A 148 -19.67 5.82 -16.57
N ALA A 149 -19.53 5.19 -17.74
CA ALA A 149 -18.49 4.19 -17.97
C ALA A 149 -17.09 4.82 -17.84
N LEU A 150 -16.91 6.04 -18.36
CA LEU A 150 -15.65 6.77 -18.24
C LEU A 150 -15.32 7.12 -16.79
N LEU A 151 -16.31 7.54 -15.99
CA LEU A 151 -16.13 7.76 -14.55
C LEU A 151 -15.70 6.48 -13.83
N ASN A 152 -16.31 5.33 -14.17
CA ASN A 152 -15.92 4.05 -13.59
C ASN A 152 -14.47 3.67 -13.96
N LEU A 153 -14.04 3.94 -15.20
CA LEU A 153 -12.64 3.75 -15.60
C LEU A 153 -11.68 4.63 -14.79
N GLN A 154 -12.03 5.89 -14.57
CA GLN A 154 -11.22 6.82 -13.77
C GLN A 154 -11.13 6.38 -12.31
N MET A 155 -12.24 5.91 -11.72
CA MET A 155 -12.22 5.34 -10.36
C MET A 155 -11.31 4.11 -10.28
N HIS A 156 -11.42 3.19 -11.25
CA HIS A 156 -10.56 2.00 -11.32
C HIS A 156 -9.08 2.37 -11.45
N ALA A 157 -8.73 3.32 -12.32
CA ALA A 157 -7.37 3.83 -12.46
C ALA A 157 -6.86 4.45 -11.15
N GLY A 158 -7.71 5.21 -10.44
CA GLY A 158 -7.39 5.75 -9.12
C GLY A 158 -7.09 4.67 -8.07
N GLN A 159 -7.86 3.57 -8.08
CA GLN A 159 -7.63 2.44 -7.19
C GLN A 159 -6.36 1.65 -7.54
N LEU A 160 -6.04 1.48 -8.83
CA LEU A 160 -4.76 0.88 -9.23
C LEU A 160 -3.57 1.73 -8.78
N SER A 161 -3.66 3.05 -8.93
CA SER A 161 -2.62 3.98 -8.49
C SER A 161 -2.44 3.99 -6.97
N SER A 162 -3.51 3.78 -6.19
CA SER A 162 -3.41 3.73 -4.72
C SER A 162 -2.65 2.51 -4.20
N LEU A 163 -2.55 1.41 -4.97
CA LEU A 163 -1.71 0.25 -4.61
C LEU A 163 -0.24 0.66 -4.39
N VAL A 164 0.25 1.64 -5.15
CA VAL A 164 1.63 2.14 -5.02
C VAL A 164 1.89 2.80 -3.66
N GLN A 165 0.85 3.39 -3.06
CA GLN A 165 0.96 4.05 -1.75
C GLN A 165 1.11 3.04 -0.60
N MET A 166 0.62 1.81 -0.78
CA MET A 166 0.75 0.73 0.22
C MET A 166 2.23 0.47 0.57
N PHE A 167 3.13 0.64 -0.40
CA PHE A 167 4.57 0.42 -0.21
C PHE A 167 5.21 1.39 0.77
N GLN A 168 4.63 2.57 0.94
CA GLN A 168 5.11 3.57 1.90
C GLN A 168 4.45 3.39 3.26
N LEU A 169 3.16 3.03 3.28
CA LEU A 169 2.41 2.85 4.53
C LEU A 169 2.99 1.75 5.41
N VAL A 170 3.51 0.67 4.83
CA VAL A 170 4.11 -0.43 5.59
C VAL A 170 5.34 0.03 6.41
N LYS A 171 6.04 1.07 5.95
CA LYS A 171 7.24 1.61 6.63
C LYS A 171 6.91 2.47 7.84
N THR A 172 5.63 2.76 8.10
CA THR A 172 5.23 3.50 9.31
C THR A 172 5.63 2.79 10.60
N CYS A 173 5.78 1.47 10.56
CA CYS A 173 6.30 0.68 11.68
C CYS A 173 7.79 0.94 11.99
N TYR A 174 8.56 1.56 11.07
CA TYR A 174 10.00 1.75 11.26
C TYR A 174 10.31 2.73 12.38
N MET A 175 9.43 3.72 12.57
CA MET A 175 9.62 4.76 13.59
C MET A 175 9.57 4.19 15.01
N PRO A 176 8.49 3.52 15.45
CA PRO A 176 8.45 2.93 16.80
C PRO A 176 9.52 1.85 16.99
N GLU A 177 9.84 1.06 15.94
CA GLU A 177 10.95 0.11 15.97
C GLU A 177 12.29 0.81 16.24
N ALA A 178 12.55 1.95 15.59
CA ALA A 178 13.79 2.72 15.73
C ALA A 178 14.00 3.38 17.09
N ILE A 179 12.92 3.66 17.81
CA ILE A 179 12.98 4.14 19.19
C ILE A 179 12.88 3.00 20.22
N GLY A 180 12.90 1.74 19.76
CA GLY A 180 12.96 0.54 20.59
C GLY A 180 11.63 0.18 21.27
N LEU A 181 10.50 0.65 20.73
CA LEU A 181 9.19 0.27 21.21
C LEU A 181 8.79 -1.09 20.65
N SER A 182 8.18 -1.92 21.50
CA SER A 182 7.49 -3.13 21.07
C SER A 182 6.07 -2.83 20.59
N LYS A 183 5.43 -3.83 19.96
CA LYS A 183 4.01 -3.74 19.58
C LYS A 183 3.11 -3.42 20.78
N GLU A 184 3.37 -4.03 21.93
CA GLU A 184 2.62 -3.81 23.16
C GLU A 184 2.79 -2.37 23.69
N ASP A 185 4.00 -1.81 23.64
CA ASP A 185 4.26 -0.44 24.08
C ASP A 185 3.46 0.57 23.24
N VAL A 186 3.39 0.35 21.92
CA VAL A 186 2.62 1.20 20.99
C VAL A 186 1.11 1.08 21.26
N GLU A 187 0.61 -0.12 21.53
CA GLU A 187 -0.80 -0.34 21.87
C GLU A 187 -1.19 0.34 23.18
N GLN A 188 -0.35 0.25 24.21
CA GLN A 188 -0.58 0.93 25.49
C GLN A 188 -0.56 2.46 25.36
N MET A 189 0.35 3.02 24.55
CA MET A 189 0.38 4.47 24.29
C MET A 189 -0.88 4.96 23.57
N LYS A 190 -1.40 4.19 22.60
CA LYS A 190 -2.64 4.53 21.90
C LYS A 190 -3.83 4.56 22.86
N ALA A 191 -4.00 3.52 23.68
CA ALA A 191 -5.08 3.46 24.66
C ALA A 191 -5.03 4.64 25.66
N GLN A 192 -3.85 5.00 26.15
CA GLN A 192 -3.68 6.14 27.07
C GLN A 192 -3.97 7.49 26.42
N THR A 193 -3.75 7.62 25.11
CA THR A 193 -4.04 8.87 24.38
C THR A 193 -5.55 8.98 24.09
N GLU A 194 -6.21 7.87 23.76
CA GLU A 194 -7.66 7.81 23.56
C GLU A 194 -8.47 8.05 24.86
N ASP A 195 -7.93 7.62 26.01
CA ASP A 195 -8.51 7.89 27.33
C ASP A 195 -8.26 9.33 27.81
N ALA A 196 -7.25 10.03 27.27
CA ALA A 196 -6.94 11.43 27.61
C ALA A 196 -7.72 12.45 26.78
N ASP A 197 -8.23 12.03 25.62
CA ASP A 197 -9.04 12.85 24.70
C ASP A 197 -10.57 12.65 24.89
N ASN A 198 -10.99 11.81 25.85
CA ASN A 198 -12.38 11.63 26.31
C ASN A 198 -12.64 12.31 27.67
#